data_AF-A0A7C4VIK0-F1
#
_entry.id   AF-A0A7C4VIK0-F1
#
_cell.length_a   1.000
_cell.length_b   1.000
_cell.length_c   1.000
_cell.angle_alpha   90.00
_cell.angle_beta   90.00
_cell.angle_gamma   90.00
#
_symmetry.space_group_name_H-M   'P 1'
#
loop_
_entity.id
_entity.type
_entity.pdbx_description
1 polymer ?
#
loop_
_entity_poly.entity_id
_entity_poly.type
_entity_poly.pdbx_seq_one_letter_code
_entity_poly.pdbx_strand_id
1 'polypeptide(L)'
;MSELDYFLEISRYATDRGKLTKKTIFEILTEKRIDLEKKRPITSSKRFGLPTLEGKIKRGYLTEGAIKDTVKLCLDWNILTPSATEKDVYLPTKDCIEIGEFVQKNEINNAQLKLLDVIIKSGMDRLFDPQNFLLNMRNSVLESVTPYITVSKKEEILGKVKREKKIIPLSSITVPREEGIAYNDYRFTFDVMHTNPVSLSVILDWGSFFKLVNFFSPQFDVKTMVRQVKDKLEITPDKGWKITGTYPTKGAYLCKIIVSFAELAKLITFLTASGKTRERKALREKLKLTSYVETCLIYTAQKLGLISVEGDIIKVNKHIVNFHQLLDLALKSDCLILSDGENVRGIIKSSEEDLDPRTTYIITEPEWALETFLRALWVHYYELVEGKTFLYAPIPRIRERVCRDLRIHDDAFDEYLNKCRLAFSNFVSLSLGSAEIKSRLKIKKFEKAFMLHGRSYYLIKVKRYPG
;
A
#
# COMPACT_ATOMS: atom_id res chain seq x y z
N MET A 1 3.22 -5.73 -8.86
CA MET A 1 2.34 -6.88 -9.12
C MET A 1 2.52 -7.84 -7.99
N SER A 2 1.40 -8.22 -7.37
CA SER A 2 1.34 -8.87 -6.06
C SER A 2 1.07 -10.36 -6.22
N GLU A 3 1.39 -11.16 -5.21
CA GLU A 3 0.98 -12.58 -5.18
C GLU A 3 -0.55 -12.73 -5.04
N LEU A 4 -1.27 -11.66 -4.67
CA LEU A 4 -2.73 -11.65 -4.70
C LEU A 4 -3.33 -11.77 -6.12
N ASP A 5 -2.56 -11.45 -7.17
CA ASP A 5 -2.95 -11.66 -8.57
C ASP A 5 -3.25 -13.14 -8.88
N TYR A 6 -2.70 -14.08 -8.08
CA TYR A 6 -2.98 -15.51 -8.21
C TYR A 6 -4.41 -15.86 -7.80
N PHE A 7 -4.94 -15.22 -6.76
CA PHE A 7 -6.26 -15.54 -6.22
C PHE A 7 -7.36 -15.03 -7.16
N LEU A 8 -7.13 -13.91 -7.83
CA LEU A 8 -8.00 -13.45 -8.92
C LEU A 8 -8.04 -14.47 -10.07
N GLU A 9 -6.87 -15.02 -10.44
CA GLU A 9 -6.78 -15.99 -11.52
C GLU A 9 -7.43 -17.33 -11.15
N ILE A 10 -7.18 -17.84 -9.93
CA ILE A 10 -7.84 -19.04 -9.40
C ILE A 10 -9.36 -18.86 -9.43
N SER A 11 -9.86 -17.71 -8.97
CA SER A 11 -11.28 -17.39 -8.95
C SER A 11 -11.87 -17.36 -10.37
N ARG A 12 -11.18 -16.73 -11.33
CA ARG A 12 -11.58 -16.70 -12.74
C ARG A 12 -11.73 -18.10 -13.34
N TYR A 13 -10.78 -18.99 -13.09
CA TYR A 13 -10.84 -20.37 -13.57
C TYR A 13 -11.90 -21.21 -12.84
N ALA A 14 -12.20 -20.89 -11.59
CA ALA A 14 -13.18 -21.61 -10.79
C ALA A 14 -14.62 -21.40 -11.29
N THR A 15 -14.93 -20.19 -11.78
CA THR A 15 -16.25 -19.82 -12.32
C THR A 15 -16.74 -20.80 -13.39
N ASP A 16 -15.84 -21.33 -14.24
CA ASP A 16 -16.23 -22.18 -15.37
C ASP A 16 -16.22 -23.69 -15.05
N ARG A 17 -15.58 -24.11 -13.95
CA ARG A 17 -15.21 -25.53 -13.73
C ARG A 17 -15.93 -26.21 -12.58
N GLY A 18 -16.50 -25.46 -11.64
CA GLY A 18 -17.23 -26.00 -10.47
C GLY A 18 -16.37 -26.79 -9.46
N LYS A 19 -15.21 -27.34 -9.86
CA LYS A 19 -14.19 -27.94 -9.00
C LYS A 19 -12.79 -27.69 -9.55
N LEU A 20 -11.81 -27.57 -8.64
CA LEU A 20 -10.40 -27.39 -8.94
C LEU A 20 -9.58 -28.50 -8.29
N THR A 21 -8.68 -29.12 -9.04
CA THR A 21 -7.71 -30.07 -8.47
C THR A 21 -6.43 -29.34 -8.06
N LYS A 22 -5.63 -29.90 -7.14
CA LYS A 22 -4.29 -29.38 -6.81
C LYS A 22 -3.42 -29.21 -8.07
N LYS A 23 -3.55 -30.10 -9.06
CA LYS A 23 -2.86 -30.00 -10.36
C LYS A 23 -3.34 -28.78 -11.16
N THR A 24 -4.65 -28.55 -11.23
CA THR A 24 -5.22 -27.38 -11.90
C THR A 24 -4.76 -26.08 -11.25
N ILE A 25 -4.75 -26.01 -9.91
CA ILE A 25 -4.24 -24.84 -9.18
C ILE A 25 -2.76 -24.60 -9.51
N PHE A 26 -1.94 -25.66 -9.56
CA PHE A 26 -0.54 -25.55 -9.97
C PHE A 26 -0.35 -25.00 -11.38
N GLU A 27 -1.16 -25.46 -12.35
CA GLU A 27 -1.14 -24.97 -13.73
C GLU A 27 -1.47 -23.46 -13.77
N ILE A 28 -2.54 -23.05 -13.09
CA ILE A 28 -2.96 -21.64 -12.99
C ILE A 28 -1.84 -20.77 -12.42
N LEU A 29 -1.25 -21.18 -11.28
CA LEU A 29 -0.17 -20.44 -10.63
C LEU A 29 1.07 -20.33 -11.52
N THR A 30 1.38 -21.40 -12.26
CA THR A 30 2.53 -21.44 -13.17
C THR A 30 2.33 -20.48 -14.34
N GLU A 31 1.16 -20.54 -15.01
CA GLU A 31 0.81 -19.63 -16.10
C GLU A 31 0.85 -18.18 -15.64
N LYS A 32 0.17 -17.87 -14.54
CA LYS A 32 0.13 -16.50 -14.00
C LYS A 32 1.52 -16.03 -13.61
N ARG A 33 2.36 -16.88 -13.01
CA ARG A 33 3.74 -16.52 -12.68
C ARG A 33 4.55 -16.20 -13.93
N ILE A 34 4.44 -17.01 -14.98
CA ILE A 34 5.14 -16.78 -16.25
C ILE A 34 4.71 -15.42 -16.82
N ASP A 35 3.42 -15.12 -16.82
CA ASP A 35 2.91 -13.84 -17.31
C ASP A 35 3.37 -12.65 -16.47
N LEU A 36 3.38 -12.79 -15.15
CA LEU A 36 3.91 -11.78 -14.24
C LEU A 36 5.40 -11.54 -14.50
N GLU A 37 6.19 -12.59 -14.70
CA GLU A 37 7.63 -12.48 -14.99
C GLU A 37 7.91 -11.95 -16.40
N LYS A 38 7.07 -12.24 -17.41
CA LYS A 38 7.15 -11.61 -18.75
C LYS A 38 6.86 -10.11 -18.71
N LYS A 39 5.85 -9.72 -17.94
CA LYS A 39 5.47 -8.30 -17.71
C LYS A 39 6.46 -7.60 -16.76
N ARG A 40 7.32 -8.35 -16.09
CA ARG A 40 8.32 -7.82 -15.18
C ARG A 40 9.46 -7.19 -15.98
N PRO A 41 9.90 -5.97 -15.60
CA PRO A 41 11.12 -5.42 -16.15
C PRO A 41 12.30 -6.37 -15.92
N ILE A 42 13.07 -6.63 -16.98
CA ILE A 42 14.26 -7.52 -17.02
C ILE A 42 15.26 -7.26 -15.87
N THR A 43 15.21 -6.08 -15.25
CA THR A 43 16.16 -5.62 -14.22
C THR A 43 15.52 -5.23 -12.89
N SER A 44 14.22 -5.47 -12.66
CA SER A 44 13.65 -5.32 -11.32
C SER A 44 14.39 -6.28 -10.37
N SER A 45 14.77 -5.80 -9.18
CA SER A 45 15.67 -6.48 -8.25
C SER A 45 15.38 -7.98 -8.19
N LYS A 46 16.41 -8.80 -8.44
CA LYS A 46 16.46 -10.18 -7.97
C LYS A 46 15.91 -10.16 -6.55
N ARG A 47 14.73 -10.75 -6.29
CA ARG A 47 14.43 -11.17 -4.92
C ARG A 47 15.63 -12.03 -4.54
N PHE A 48 16.29 -11.74 -3.43
CA PHE A 48 17.43 -12.50 -2.94
C PHE A 48 17.11 -14.00 -3.11
N GLY A 49 17.77 -14.68 -4.06
CA GLY A 49 17.56 -16.11 -4.35
C GLY A 49 16.90 -16.52 -5.69
N LEU A 50 16.48 -15.63 -6.60
CA LEU A 50 15.80 -16.05 -7.84
C LEU A 50 16.57 -15.72 -9.15
N PRO A 51 17.24 -16.73 -9.77
CA PRO A 51 17.84 -16.68 -11.12
C PRO A 51 16.86 -16.52 -12.31
N THR A 52 17.42 -16.23 -13.49
CA THR A 52 16.76 -15.83 -14.76
C THR A 52 15.83 -16.87 -15.41
N LEU A 53 14.87 -16.39 -16.24
CA LEU A 53 13.78 -17.15 -16.87
C LEU A 53 14.22 -18.41 -17.66
N GLU A 54 15.25 -18.32 -18.50
CA GLU A 54 15.54 -19.37 -19.49
C GLU A 54 16.13 -20.65 -18.89
N GLY A 55 16.84 -20.56 -17.77
CA GLY A 55 17.41 -21.73 -17.10
C GLY A 55 16.43 -22.50 -16.20
N LYS A 56 15.23 -21.94 -15.94
CA LYS A 56 14.36 -22.34 -14.81
C LYS A 56 12.96 -22.81 -15.15
N ILE A 57 12.50 -22.61 -16.38
CA ILE A 57 11.31 -23.33 -16.89
C ILE A 57 11.52 -24.86 -16.78
N LYS A 58 12.77 -25.35 -16.82
CA LYS A 58 13.13 -26.77 -16.66
C LYS A 58 13.20 -27.32 -15.22
N ARG A 59 13.07 -26.52 -14.14
CA ARG A 59 13.37 -26.96 -12.75
C ARG A 59 12.23 -26.82 -11.71
N GLY A 60 10.95 -26.79 -12.12
CA GLY A 60 9.82 -26.88 -11.18
C GLY A 60 9.77 -25.75 -10.14
N TYR A 61 9.51 -24.53 -10.61
CA TYR A 61 9.77 -23.30 -9.85
C TYR A 61 8.76 -22.97 -8.74
N LEU A 62 7.54 -23.47 -8.86
CA LEU A 62 6.63 -23.58 -7.72
C LEU A 62 7.01 -24.87 -6.99
N THR A 63 7.70 -24.72 -5.86
CA THR A 63 7.89 -25.86 -4.96
C THR A 63 6.50 -26.32 -4.50
N GLU A 64 6.36 -27.61 -4.20
CA GLU A 64 5.13 -28.13 -3.63
C GLU A 64 4.66 -27.33 -2.39
N GLY A 65 5.62 -26.72 -1.68
CA GLY A 65 5.37 -25.80 -0.56
C GLY A 65 4.60 -24.54 -0.95
N ALA A 66 4.98 -23.84 -2.03
CA ALA A 66 4.27 -22.61 -2.43
C ALA A 66 2.82 -22.88 -2.85
N ILE A 67 2.56 -24.01 -3.52
CA ILE A 67 1.19 -24.44 -3.86
C ILE A 67 0.42 -24.74 -2.57
N LYS A 68 1.03 -25.48 -1.63
CA LYS A 68 0.43 -25.78 -0.33
C LYS A 68 0.07 -24.50 0.42
N ASP A 69 0.95 -23.51 0.42
CA ASP A 69 0.71 -22.21 1.07
C ASP A 69 -0.44 -21.44 0.39
N THR A 70 -0.49 -21.40 -0.95
CA THR A 70 -1.59 -20.74 -1.66
C THR A 70 -2.92 -21.44 -1.45
N VAL A 71 -2.96 -22.77 -1.52
CA VAL A 71 -4.17 -23.56 -1.23
C VAL A 71 -4.60 -23.32 0.21
N LYS A 72 -3.66 -23.36 1.16
CA LYS A 72 -3.94 -23.06 2.56
C LYS A 72 -4.58 -21.69 2.72
N LEU A 73 -4.03 -20.64 2.10
CA LEU A 73 -4.63 -19.31 2.14
C LEU A 73 -6.03 -19.27 1.50
N CYS A 74 -6.25 -19.98 0.39
CA CYS A 74 -7.59 -20.06 -0.20
C CYS A 74 -8.61 -20.72 0.75
N LEU A 75 -8.18 -21.71 1.54
CA LEU A 75 -9.01 -22.37 2.54
C LEU A 75 -9.23 -21.48 3.77
N ASP A 76 -8.15 -20.89 4.30
CA ASP A 76 -8.16 -19.99 5.45
C ASP A 76 -9.06 -18.77 5.17
N TRP A 77 -9.06 -18.26 3.93
CA TRP A 77 -9.92 -17.15 3.50
C TRP A 77 -11.31 -17.57 3.02
N ASN A 78 -11.65 -18.86 3.06
CA ASN A 78 -12.94 -19.36 2.56
C ASN A 78 -13.22 -19.00 1.08
N ILE A 79 -12.17 -18.95 0.25
CA ILE A 79 -12.27 -18.85 -1.22
C ILE A 79 -12.56 -20.23 -1.80
N LEU A 80 -11.91 -21.25 -1.25
CA LEU A 80 -12.11 -22.64 -1.62
C LEU A 80 -12.53 -23.45 -0.40
N THR A 81 -13.22 -24.57 -0.62
CA THR A 81 -13.52 -25.58 0.40
C THR A 81 -13.02 -26.94 -0.07
N PRO A 82 -12.55 -27.82 0.84
CA PRO A 82 -12.13 -29.16 0.45
C PRO A 82 -13.35 -30.00 0.05
N SER A 83 -13.21 -30.83 -0.99
CA SER A 83 -14.22 -31.82 -1.34
C SER A 83 -14.32 -32.88 -0.24
N ALA A 84 -15.55 -33.26 0.13
CA ALA A 84 -15.79 -34.32 1.10
C ALA A 84 -15.47 -35.72 0.54
N THR A 85 -15.47 -35.88 -0.79
CA THR A 85 -15.38 -37.18 -1.47
C THR A 85 -14.07 -37.40 -2.22
N GLU A 86 -13.40 -36.33 -2.64
CA GLU A 86 -12.20 -36.41 -3.50
C GLU A 86 -11.01 -35.72 -2.82
N LYS A 87 -9.91 -36.46 -2.60
CA LYS A 87 -8.66 -35.90 -2.07
C LYS A 87 -8.03 -34.94 -3.08
N ASP A 88 -7.45 -33.84 -2.59
CA ASP A 88 -6.79 -32.81 -3.41
C ASP A 88 -7.71 -32.13 -4.44
N VAL A 89 -9.02 -32.16 -4.17
CA VAL A 89 -10.06 -31.48 -4.94
C VAL A 89 -10.73 -30.43 -4.05
N TYR A 90 -10.94 -29.26 -4.63
CA TYR A 90 -11.42 -28.06 -3.96
C TYR A 90 -12.63 -27.50 -4.71
N LEU A 91 -13.65 -27.10 -3.97
CA LEU A 91 -14.88 -26.52 -4.49
C LEU A 91 -14.85 -25.00 -4.25
N PRO A 92 -15.15 -24.17 -5.27
CA PRO A 92 -15.19 -22.73 -5.09
C PRO A 92 -16.40 -22.32 -4.24
N THR A 93 -16.18 -21.38 -3.33
CA THR A 93 -17.27 -20.75 -2.59
C THR A 93 -17.99 -19.72 -3.45
N LYS A 94 -19.14 -19.23 -2.96
CA LYS A 94 -19.88 -18.15 -3.62
C LYS A 94 -19.01 -16.92 -3.84
N ASP A 95 -18.18 -16.56 -2.85
CA ASP A 95 -17.30 -15.40 -2.95
C ASP A 95 -16.22 -15.60 -4.02
N CYS A 96 -15.67 -16.80 -4.16
CA CYS A 96 -14.72 -17.14 -5.22
C CYS A 96 -15.34 -17.01 -6.61
N ILE A 97 -16.57 -17.50 -6.79
CA ILE A 97 -17.29 -17.36 -8.06
C ILE A 97 -17.53 -15.89 -8.37
N GLU A 98 -18.00 -15.09 -7.40
CA GLU A 98 -18.26 -13.66 -7.56
C GLU A 98 -16.97 -12.88 -7.93
N ILE A 99 -15.83 -13.17 -7.27
CA ILE A 99 -14.53 -12.60 -7.65
C ILE A 99 -14.20 -12.97 -9.10
N GLY A 100 -14.37 -14.24 -9.48
CA GLY A 100 -14.08 -14.72 -10.83
C GLY A 100 -14.94 -14.06 -11.90
N GLU A 101 -16.23 -13.82 -11.64
CA GLU A 101 -17.14 -13.11 -12.54
C GLU A 101 -16.70 -11.66 -12.78
N PHE A 102 -16.27 -10.94 -11.72
CA PHE A 102 -15.71 -9.59 -11.88
C PHE A 102 -14.45 -9.60 -12.76
N VAL A 103 -13.59 -10.60 -12.59
CA VAL A 103 -12.38 -10.73 -13.43
C VAL A 103 -12.74 -11.01 -14.89
N GLN A 104 -13.71 -11.90 -15.16
CA GLN A 104 -14.17 -12.19 -16.52
C GLN A 104 -14.78 -10.96 -17.22
N LYS A 105 -15.48 -10.10 -16.47
CA LYS A 105 -16.05 -8.82 -16.95
C LYS A 105 -15.02 -7.68 -17.04
N ASN A 106 -13.75 -7.94 -16.72
CA ASN A 106 -12.68 -6.94 -16.64
C ASN A 106 -12.95 -5.83 -15.59
N GLU A 107 -13.74 -6.12 -14.57
CA GLU A 107 -14.05 -5.24 -13.43
C GLU A 107 -13.03 -5.47 -12.29
N ILE A 108 -11.74 -5.29 -12.59
CA ILE A 108 -10.65 -5.67 -11.68
C ILE A 108 -10.74 -4.98 -10.31
N ASN A 109 -11.14 -3.71 -10.25
CA ASN A 109 -11.31 -3.01 -8.97
C ASN A 109 -12.38 -3.68 -8.09
N ASN A 110 -13.50 -4.14 -8.67
CA ASN A 110 -14.56 -4.83 -7.94
C ASN A 110 -14.09 -6.20 -7.44
N ALA A 111 -13.35 -6.94 -8.28
CA ALA A 111 -12.71 -8.20 -7.89
C ALA A 111 -11.73 -8.01 -6.72
N GLN A 112 -10.94 -6.94 -6.75
CA GLN A 112 -10.01 -6.58 -5.67
C GLN A 112 -10.77 -6.21 -4.39
N LEU A 113 -11.80 -5.38 -4.45
CA LEU A 113 -12.60 -5.03 -3.27
C LEU A 113 -13.28 -6.26 -2.67
N LYS A 114 -13.82 -7.16 -3.50
CA LYS A 114 -14.40 -8.41 -3.02
C LYS A 114 -13.35 -9.32 -2.38
N LEU A 115 -12.16 -9.42 -2.95
CA LEU A 115 -11.06 -10.17 -2.32
C LEU A 115 -10.63 -9.56 -0.98
N LEU A 116 -10.57 -8.23 -0.87
CA LEU A 116 -10.29 -7.53 0.38
C LEU A 116 -11.35 -7.87 1.46
N ASP A 117 -12.62 -7.83 1.09
CA ASP A 117 -13.75 -8.21 1.96
C ASP A 117 -13.56 -9.62 2.52
N VAL A 118 -13.27 -10.58 1.65
CA VAL A 118 -13.07 -11.99 2.00
C VAL A 118 -11.88 -12.18 2.95
N ILE A 119 -10.75 -11.52 2.68
CA ILE A 119 -9.56 -11.59 3.55
C ILE A 119 -9.89 -11.07 4.96
N ILE A 120 -10.53 -9.90 5.08
CA ILE A 120 -10.87 -9.31 6.38
C ILE A 120 -11.91 -10.16 7.13
N LYS A 121 -12.94 -10.64 6.41
CA LYS A 121 -13.98 -11.53 6.95
C LYS A 121 -13.43 -12.81 7.54
N SER A 122 -12.38 -13.36 6.95
CA SER A 122 -11.75 -14.59 7.44
C SER A 122 -11.20 -14.45 8.86
N GLY A 123 -10.75 -13.25 9.25
CA GLY A 123 -10.08 -13.00 10.53
C GLY A 123 -8.73 -13.72 10.69
N MET A 124 -8.22 -14.38 9.64
CA MET A 124 -7.01 -15.21 9.69
C MET A 124 -5.73 -14.37 9.58
N ASP A 125 -5.75 -13.26 8.83
CA ASP A 125 -4.59 -12.38 8.62
C ASP A 125 -4.71 -11.07 9.41
N ARG A 126 -4.74 -11.18 10.74
CA ARG A 126 -4.92 -10.01 11.64
C ARG A 126 -3.91 -8.88 11.43
N LEU A 127 -2.70 -9.20 10.95
CA LEU A 127 -1.69 -8.18 10.60
C LEU A 127 -2.15 -7.24 9.48
N PHE A 128 -3.10 -7.67 8.64
CA PHE A 128 -3.67 -6.90 7.56
C PHE A 128 -5.00 -6.22 7.91
N ASP A 129 -5.51 -6.44 9.14
CA ASP A 129 -6.70 -5.74 9.63
C ASP A 129 -6.48 -4.21 9.60
N PRO A 130 -7.51 -3.41 9.29
CA PRO A 130 -7.39 -1.95 9.23
C PRO A 130 -6.79 -1.33 10.50
N GLN A 131 -7.13 -1.83 11.69
CA GLN A 131 -6.56 -1.36 12.95
C GLN A 131 -5.04 -1.60 13.01
N ASN A 132 -4.59 -2.80 12.63
CA ASN A 132 -3.20 -3.22 12.80
C ASN A 132 -2.28 -2.72 11.68
N PHE A 133 -2.81 -2.54 10.48
CA PHE A 133 -2.03 -2.10 9.33
C PHE A 133 -2.20 -0.61 9.06
N LEU A 134 -3.41 -0.20 8.70
CA LEU A 134 -3.67 1.14 8.17
C LEU A 134 -3.57 2.19 9.28
N LEU A 135 -4.15 1.96 10.45
CA LEU A 135 -4.05 2.93 11.55
C LEU A 135 -2.65 3.03 12.14
N ASN A 136 -1.93 1.91 12.31
CA ASN A 136 -0.53 1.94 12.76
C ASN A 136 0.35 2.71 11.79
N MET A 137 0.15 2.53 10.48
CA MET A 137 0.86 3.30 9.47
C MET A 137 0.46 4.78 9.50
N ARG A 138 -0.83 5.12 9.60
CA ARG A 138 -1.33 6.51 9.69
C ARG A 138 -0.76 7.25 10.90
N ASN A 139 -0.72 6.58 12.04
CA ASN A 139 -0.29 7.14 13.32
C ASN A 139 1.25 7.15 13.48
N SER A 140 1.97 6.49 12.57
CA SER A 140 3.44 6.48 12.58
C SER A 140 4.00 7.88 12.38
N VAL A 141 4.86 8.31 13.31
CA VAL A 141 5.67 9.52 13.22
C VAL A 141 7.14 9.13 13.27
N LEU A 142 7.86 9.48 12.21
CA LEU A 142 9.25 9.11 11.98
C LEU A 142 10.12 10.36 11.98
N GLU A 143 11.10 10.37 12.89
CA GLU A 143 12.16 11.39 12.97
C GLU A 143 13.55 10.73 12.88
N SER A 144 13.57 9.40 12.89
CA SER A 144 14.76 8.60 12.66
C SER A 144 14.38 7.24 12.07
N VAL A 145 15.34 6.62 11.39
CA VAL A 145 15.28 5.24 10.90
C VAL A 145 16.35 4.40 11.59
N THR A 146 16.01 3.16 11.94
CA THR A 146 16.91 2.26 12.66
C THR A 146 17.27 1.07 11.78
N PRO A 147 18.45 1.08 11.11
CA PRO A 147 18.99 -0.11 10.46
C PRO A 147 19.20 -1.25 11.46
N TYR A 148 19.31 -2.48 10.99
CA TYR A 148 19.57 -3.62 11.87
C TYR A 148 20.40 -4.70 11.18
N ILE A 149 21.11 -5.50 11.99
CA ILE A 149 21.79 -6.70 11.52
C ILE A 149 21.02 -7.93 11.94
N THR A 150 20.99 -8.93 11.05
CA THR A 150 20.51 -10.27 11.34
C THR A 150 21.71 -11.19 11.45
N VAL A 151 21.89 -11.79 12.61
CA VAL A 151 22.90 -12.82 12.87
C VAL A 151 22.18 -14.16 12.84
N SER A 152 22.61 -15.09 11.99
CA SER A 152 21.96 -16.39 11.84
C SER A 152 22.96 -17.54 11.86
N LYS A 153 22.63 -18.59 12.61
CA LYS A 153 23.39 -19.85 12.64
C LYS A 153 22.51 -20.94 12.06
N LYS A 154 23.09 -21.76 11.18
CA LYS A 154 22.45 -22.98 10.69
C LYS A 154 23.21 -24.15 11.28
N GLU A 155 22.59 -24.88 12.20
CA GLU A 155 23.14 -26.12 12.75
C GLU A 155 22.30 -27.29 12.27
N GLU A 156 22.96 -28.41 11.96
CA GLU A 156 22.29 -29.65 11.65
C GLU A 156 22.49 -30.59 12.84
N ILE A 157 21.40 -30.90 13.53
CA ILE A 157 21.39 -31.75 14.72
C ILE A 157 20.50 -32.94 14.39
N LEU A 158 21.07 -34.14 14.33
CA LEU A 158 20.34 -35.39 14.07
C LEU A 158 19.49 -35.34 12.76
N GLY A 159 20.05 -34.76 11.69
CA GLY A 159 19.36 -34.60 10.39
C GLY A 159 18.27 -33.53 10.37
N LYS A 160 18.06 -32.78 11.47
CA LYS A 160 17.17 -31.62 11.52
C LYS A 160 17.98 -30.33 11.50
N VAL A 161 17.65 -29.44 10.57
CA VAL A 161 18.24 -28.11 10.47
C VAL A 161 17.61 -27.19 11.52
N LYS A 162 18.37 -26.85 12.57
CA LYS A 162 18.04 -25.79 13.51
C LYS A 162 18.60 -24.46 13.00
N ARG A 163 17.75 -23.43 12.94
CA ARG A 163 18.16 -22.07 12.58
C ARG A 163 18.02 -21.18 13.79
N GLU A 164 19.13 -20.66 14.27
CA GLU A 164 19.13 -19.58 15.26
C GLU A 164 19.19 -18.25 14.51
N LYS A 165 18.37 -17.27 14.91
CA LYS A 165 18.33 -15.93 14.30
C LYS A 165 18.21 -14.88 15.40
N LYS A 166 19.20 -14.00 15.48
CA LYS A 166 19.20 -12.82 16.37
C LYS A 166 19.14 -11.56 15.52
N ILE A 167 18.28 -10.62 15.92
CA ILE A 167 18.14 -9.32 15.27
C ILE A 167 18.70 -8.28 16.22
N ILE A 168 19.61 -7.45 15.72
CA ILE A 168 20.32 -6.46 16.53
C ILE A 168 20.12 -5.09 15.87
N PRO A 169 19.41 -4.14 16.51
CA PRO A 169 19.28 -2.79 15.99
C PRO A 169 20.64 -2.07 15.99
N LEU A 170 20.85 -1.23 14.99
CA LEU A 170 22.00 -0.32 14.89
C LEU A 170 21.62 1.08 15.38
N SER A 171 22.59 2.00 15.37
CA SER A 171 22.34 3.40 15.68
C SER A 171 21.32 4.00 14.73
N SER A 172 20.31 4.66 15.29
CA SER A 172 19.31 5.37 14.50
C SER A 172 19.93 6.54 13.74
N ILE A 173 19.39 6.81 12.55
CA ILE A 173 19.80 7.90 11.69
C ILE A 173 18.64 8.88 11.61
N THR A 174 18.90 10.14 11.95
CA THR A 174 17.91 11.21 11.89
C THR A 174 17.43 11.42 10.45
N VAL A 175 16.12 11.56 10.29
CA VAL A 175 15.47 11.87 9.01
C VAL A 175 14.54 13.06 9.21
N PRO A 176 14.18 13.80 8.14
CA PRO A 176 13.11 14.79 8.24
C PRO A 176 11.85 14.17 8.84
N ARG A 177 11.15 14.95 9.68
CA ARG A 177 9.92 14.49 10.33
C ARG A 177 8.89 14.10 9.27
N GLU A 178 8.51 12.83 9.26
CA GLU A 178 7.58 12.24 8.32
C GLU A 178 6.43 11.57 9.09
N GLU A 179 5.20 11.75 8.61
CA GLU A 179 3.99 11.19 9.23
C GLU A 179 3.28 10.27 8.24
N GLY A 180 2.63 9.19 8.69
CA GLY A 180 1.90 8.30 7.79
C GLY A 180 2.78 7.49 6.85
N ILE A 181 4.07 7.32 7.18
CA ILE A 181 5.07 6.64 6.36
C ILE A 181 5.57 5.41 7.11
N ALA A 182 5.83 4.35 6.34
CA ALA A 182 6.42 3.11 6.78
C ALA A 182 7.76 2.88 6.09
N TYR A 183 8.81 2.62 6.87
CA TYR A 183 10.08 2.11 6.36
C TYR A 183 10.22 0.64 6.73
N ASN A 184 10.96 -0.13 5.94
CA ASN A 184 11.33 -1.49 6.29
C ASN A 184 12.53 -1.51 7.26
N ASP A 185 12.46 -0.69 8.32
CA ASP A 185 13.48 -0.54 9.35
C ASP A 185 13.12 -1.33 10.62
N TYR A 186 14.00 -1.33 11.61
CA TYR A 186 13.76 -2.05 12.86
C TYR A 186 12.52 -1.53 13.58
N ARG A 187 12.43 -0.20 13.73
CA ARG A 187 11.37 0.44 14.52
C ARG A 187 9.99 0.15 13.96
N PHE A 188 9.76 0.38 12.66
CA PHE A 188 8.44 0.12 12.09
C PHE A 188 8.11 -1.37 12.07
N THR A 189 9.08 -2.24 11.75
CA THR A 189 8.84 -3.68 11.63
C THR A 189 8.54 -4.33 12.98
N PHE A 190 9.35 -4.07 14.00
CA PHE A 190 9.31 -4.79 15.27
C PHE A 190 8.58 -4.01 16.37
N ASP A 191 8.74 -2.68 16.43
CA ASP A 191 8.16 -1.87 17.51
C ASP A 191 6.75 -1.37 17.18
N VAL A 192 6.45 -1.09 15.90
CA VAL A 192 5.12 -0.60 15.48
C VAL A 192 4.22 -1.75 15.01
N MET A 193 4.70 -2.55 14.05
CA MET A 193 3.90 -3.62 13.45
C MET A 193 3.99 -4.96 14.20
N HIS A 194 4.88 -5.06 15.20
CA HIS A 194 5.13 -6.28 15.97
C HIS A 194 5.27 -7.54 15.11
N THR A 195 5.98 -7.42 13.99
CA THR A 195 6.07 -8.46 12.98
C THR A 195 7.53 -8.70 12.55
N ASN A 196 7.71 -9.45 11.47
CA ASN A 196 9.01 -9.71 10.89
C ASN A 196 9.10 -9.13 9.46
N PRO A 197 10.31 -8.96 8.89
CA PRO A 197 10.49 -8.29 7.60
C PRO A 197 9.80 -8.99 6.43
N VAL A 198 9.60 -10.32 6.50
CA VAL A 198 8.91 -11.07 5.44
C VAL A 198 7.43 -10.74 5.48
N SER A 199 6.79 -10.86 6.66
CA SER A 199 5.39 -10.52 6.85
C SER A 199 5.11 -9.06 6.52
N LEU A 200 5.97 -8.12 6.94
CA LEU A 200 5.87 -6.71 6.56
C LEU A 200 5.91 -6.53 5.03
N SER A 201 6.82 -7.21 4.34
CA SER A 201 6.90 -7.14 2.88
C SER A 201 5.64 -7.69 2.19
N VAL A 202 5.01 -8.71 2.77
CA VAL A 202 3.78 -9.31 2.24
C VAL A 202 2.60 -8.34 2.42
N ILE A 203 2.37 -7.82 3.63
CA ILE A 203 1.25 -6.91 3.89
C ILE A 203 1.38 -5.58 3.13
N LEU A 204 2.60 -5.07 2.91
CA LEU A 204 2.81 -3.89 2.08
C LEU A 204 2.52 -4.17 0.59
N ASP A 205 2.85 -5.37 0.11
CA ASP A 205 2.53 -5.80 -1.26
C ASP A 205 1.02 -5.95 -1.44
N TRP A 206 0.32 -6.51 -0.46
CA TRP A 206 -1.15 -6.56 -0.42
C TRP A 206 -1.77 -5.17 -0.37
N GLY A 207 -1.27 -4.30 0.51
CA GLY A 207 -1.72 -2.92 0.59
C GLY A 207 -1.55 -2.18 -0.73
N SER A 208 -0.48 -2.45 -1.49
CA SER A 208 -0.28 -1.88 -2.82
C SER A 208 -1.24 -2.47 -3.85
N PHE A 209 -1.52 -3.78 -3.78
CA PHE A 209 -2.51 -4.43 -4.64
C PHE A 209 -3.91 -3.81 -4.49
N PHE A 210 -4.35 -3.54 -3.26
CA PHE A 210 -5.62 -2.87 -2.97
C PHE A 210 -5.55 -1.34 -3.07
N LYS A 211 -4.45 -0.77 -3.57
CA LYS A 211 -4.22 0.69 -3.70
C LYS A 211 -4.35 1.45 -2.36
N LEU A 212 -4.12 0.77 -1.24
CA LEU A 212 -4.10 1.33 0.11
C LEU A 212 -2.77 2.03 0.40
N VAL A 213 -1.66 1.51 -0.15
CA VAL A 213 -0.33 2.10 -0.05
C VAL A 213 0.32 2.25 -1.42
N ASN A 214 1.30 3.15 -1.49
CA ASN A 214 2.22 3.24 -2.62
C ASN A 214 3.65 3.40 -2.10
N PHE A 215 4.62 3.10 -2.97
CA PHE A 215 6.03 3.03 -2.60
C PHE A 215 6.81 4.23 -3.13
N PHE A 216 7.90 4.54 -2.44
CA PHE A 216 8.88 5.50 -2.90
C PHE A 216 10.30 5.04 -2.55
N SER A 217 11.26 5.61 -3.27
CA SER A 217 12.68 5.40 -3.03
C SER A 217 13.18 6.48 -2.06
N PRO A 218 13.48 6.14 -0.80
CA PRO A 218 13.97 7.12 0.15
C PRO A 218 15.37 7.61 -0.26
N GLN A 219 15.65 8.88 0.06
CA GLN A 219 16.95 9.49 -0.16
C GLN A 219 17.73 9.48 1.17
N PHE A 220 18.22 8.30 1.55
CA PHE A 220 19.09 8.16 2.72
C PHE A 220 20.56 8.25 2.34
N ASP A 221 21.41 8.66 3.28
CA ASP A 221 22.85 8.44 3.17
C ASP A 221 23.18 6.95 3.37
N VAL A 222 22.98 6.18 2.30
CA VAL A 222 23.24 4.74 2.26
C VAL A 222 24.71 4.45 2.58
N LYS A 223 25.66 5.35 2.30
CA LYS A 223 27.08 5.11 2.60
C LYS A 223 27.30 5.05 4.11
N THR A 224 26.73 5.99 4.86
CA THR A 224 26.79 5.99 6.32
C THR A 224 26.09 4.77 6.92
N MET A 225 24.91 4.39 6.41
CA MET A 225 24.21 3.17 6.84
C MET A 225 25.05 1.90 6.58
N VAL A 226 25.62 1.79 5.39
CA VAL A 226 26.46 0.65 5.00
C VAL A 226 27.74 0.60 5.83
N ARG A 227 28.34 1.74 6.16
CA ARG A 227 29.50 1.81 7.05
C ARG A 227 29.16 1.31 8.45
N GLN A 228 28.10 1.82 9.09
CA GLN A 228 27.67 1.35 10.41
C GLN A 228 27.39 -0.16 10.44
N VAL A 229 26.78 -0.68 9.37
CA VAL A 229 26.57 -2.12 9.19
C VAL A 229 27.91 -2.86 9.09
N LYS A 230 28.85 -2.37 8.27
CA LYS A 230 30.17 -2.99 8.06
C LYS A 230 31.04 -2.98 9.32
N ASP A 231 31.11 -1.85 10.02
CA ASP A 231 31.93 -1.69 11.23
C ASP A 231 31.50 -2.69 12.33
N LYS A 232 30.21 -3.07 12.38
CA LYS A 232 29.70 -4.13 13.27
C LYS A 232 29.87 -5.55 12.73
N LEU A 233 30.03 -5.72 11.41
CA LEU A 233 30.25 -7.01 10.74
C LEU A 233 31.70 -7.48 10.81
N GLU A 234 32.66 -6.58 11.02
CA GLU A 234 34.09 -6.91 11.21
C GLU A 234 34.37 -7.69 12.50
N ILE A 235 33.35 -7.86 13.36
CA ILE A 235 33.33 -8.86 14.42
C ILE A 235 33.08 -10.22 13.77
N THR A 236 34.16 -10.84 13.26
CA THR A 236 34.15 -12.15 12.62
C THR A 236 33.51 -13.17 13.56
N PRO A 237 32.32 -13.73 13.25
CA PRO A 237 31.77 -14.76 14.08
C PRO A 237 32.47 -16.10 13.77
N ASP A 238 32.55 -16.98 14.77
CA ASP A 238 33.07 -18.34 14.61
C ASP A 238 32.48 -19.05 13.38
N LYS A 239 33.22 -20.04 12.84
CA LYS A 239 32.78 -20.88 11.70
C LYS A 239 31.29 -21.29 11.86
N GLY A 240 30.43 -20.86 10.93
CA GLY A 240 29.02 -21.30 10.85
C GLY A 240 27.97 -20.20 11.02
N TRP A 241 28.34 -18.97 11.41
CA TRP A 241 27.42 -17.85 11.50
C TRP A 241 27.41 -17.00 10.22
N LYS A 242 26.21 -16.60 9.79
CA LYS A 242 25.98 -15.65 8.69
C LYS A 242 25.37 -14.38 9.25
N ILE A 243 26.04 -13.25 9.02
CA ILE A 243 25.50 -11.93 9.37
C ILE A 243 25.02 -11.22 8.10
N THR A 244 23.89 -10.52 8.18
CA THR A 244 23.30 -9.77 7.07
C THR A 244 22.78 -8.43 7.57
N GLY A 245 23.31 -7.33 7.05
CA GLY A 245 22.79 -6.00 7.34
C GLY A 245 21.55 -5.66 6.53
N THR A 246 20.56 -5.07 7.19
CA THR A 246 19.35 -4.56 6.55
C THR A 246 19.22 -3.08 6.86
N TYR A 247 18.98 -2.31 5.80
CA TYR A 247 18.69 -0.88 5.88
C TYR A 247 17.49 -0.56 4.99
N PRO A 248 16.78 0.54 5.27
CA PRO A 248 15.62 0.91 4.48
C PRO A 248 16.00 1.25 3.04
N THR A 249 15.41 0.53 2.08
CA THR A 249 15.64 0.78 0.64
C THR A 249 14.37 1.24 -0.07
N LYS A 250 13.24 1.17 0.63
CA LYS A 250 11.93 1.59 0.16
C LYS A 250 11.16 2.16 1.35
N GLY A 251 10.42 3.22 1.10
CA GLY A 251 9.36 3.66 1.98
C GLY A 251 8.00 3.34 1.36
N ALA A 252 6.98 3.24 2.20
CA ALA A 252 5.59 3.19 1.79
C ALA A 252 4.83 4.34 2.44
N TYR A 253 3.80 4.86 1.77
CA TYR A 253 2.85 5.82 2.32
C TYR A 253 1.43 5.37 2.03
N LEU A 254 0.49 5.73 2.91
CA LEU A 254 -0.94 5.51 2.69
C LEU A 254 -1.42 6.38 1.53
N CYS A 255 -2.19 5.78 0.63
CA CYS A 255 -2.86 6.43 -0.50
C CYS A 255 -4.35 6.68 -0.24
N LYS A 256 -4.80 6.35 0.97
CA LYS A 256 -6.18 6.45 1.42
C LYS A 256 -6.20 7.25 2.70
N ILE A 257 -7.28 8.00 2.90
CA ILE A 257 -7.59 8.63 4.17
C ILE A 257 -8.42 7.64 4.99
N ILE A 258 -7.99 7.37 6.21
CA ILE A 258 -8.66 6.42 7.11
C ILE A 258 -8.90 7.03 8.48
N VAL A 259 -10.13 6.88 8.97
CA VAL A 259 -10.54 7.30 10.32
C VAL A 259 -11.45 6.25 10.92
N SER A 260 -11.37 6.04 12.23
CA SER A 260 -12.40 5.28 12.94
C SER A 260 -13.64 6.14 13.17
N PHE A 261 -14.81 5.51 13.25
CA PHE A 261 -16.04 6.21 13.64
C PHE A 261 -15.93 6.82 15.03
N ALA A 262 -15.25 6.14 15.97
CA ALA A 262 -14.99 6.67 17.30
C ALA A 262 -14.17 7.97 17.29
N GLU A 263 -13.15 8.09 16.44
CA GLU A 263 -12.39 9.34 16.32
C GLU A 263 -13.22 10.47 15.72
N LEU A 264 -14.03 10.15 14.71
CA LEU A 264 -14.89 11.13 14.07
C LEU A 264 -15.98 11.63 15.02
N ALA A 265 -16.58 10.75 15.82
CA ALA A 265 -17.52 11.13 16.87
C ALA A 265 -16.86 12.05 17.91
N LYS A 266 -15.63 11.73 18.36
CA LYS A 266 -14.86 12.60 19.27
C LYS A 266 -14.60 13.99 18.68
N LEU A 267 -14.27 14.08 17.38
CA LEU A 267 -14.10 15.34 16.67
C LEU A 267 -15.39 16.17 16.72
N ILE A 268 -16.53 15.61 16.32
CA ILE A 268 -17.81 16.33 16.25
C ILE A 268 -18.28 16.80 17.63
N THR A 269 -18.15 15.96 18.65
CA THR A 269 -18.45 16.33 20.04
C THR A 269 -17.59 17.51 20.50
N PHE A 270 -16.29 17.47 20.20
CA PHE A 270 -15.36 18.54 20.55
C PHE A 270 -15.70 19.87 19.85
N LEU A 271 -16.01 19.84 18.55
CA LEU A 271 -16.36 21.04 17.77
C LEU A 271 -17.71 21.63 18.18
N THR A 272 -18.66 20.79 18.59
CA THR A 272 -20.00 21.23 19.02
C THR A 272 -19.98 21.89 20.39
N ALA A 273 -19.28 21.31 21.37
CA ALA A 273 -19.13 21.89 22.72
C ALA A 273 -18.45 23.27 22.73
N SER A 274 -17.87 23.64 21.60
CA SER A 274 -16.94 24.72 21.42
C SER A 274 -17.52 25.98 20.76
N GLY A 275 -18.82 26.01 20.47
CA GLY A 275 -19.48 27.14 19.80
C GLY A 275 -19.51 27.04 18.27
N LYS A 276 -19.48 25.81 17.72
CA LYS A 276 -19.60 25.47 16.28
C LYS A 276 -18.49 25.98 15.35
N THR A 277 -17.58 26.83 15.82
CA THR A 277 -16.45 27.34 15.04
C THR A 277 -15.14 27.22 15.84
N ARG A 278 -14.09 26.68 15.24
CA ARG A 278 -12.77 26.49 15.89
C ARG A 278 -11.61 26.61 14.91
N GLU A 279 -10.48 27.06 15.42
CA GLU A 279 -9.22 27.01 14.68
C GLU A 279 -8.64 25.58 14.64
N ARG A 280 -8.04 25.21 13.50
CA ARG A 280 -7.37 23.91 13.30
C ARG A 280 -6.27 23.65 14.32
N LYS A 281 -5.50 24.68 14.70
CA LYS A 281 -4.42 24.57 15.69
C LYS A 281 -4.94 24.12 17.07
N ALA A 282 -6.04 24.70 17.52
CA ALA A 282 -6.67 24.33 18.79
C ALA A 282 -7.15 22.87 18.80
N LEU A 283 -7.64 22.37 17.66
CA LEU A 283 -8.01 20.96 17.49
C LEU A 283 -6.79 20.03 17.67
N ARG A 284 -5.69 20.35 16.97
CA ARG A 284 -4.46 19.55 17.02
C ARG A 284 -3.90 19.45 18.43
N GLU A 285 -3.82 20.57 19.13
CA GLU A 285 -3.29 20.63 20.50
C GLU A 285 -4.18 19.88 21.50
N LYS A 286 -5.50 20.09 21.43
CA LYS A 286 -6.44 19.49 22.39
C LYS A 286 -6.55 17.97 22.24
N LEU A 287 -6.59 17.47 21.00
CA LEU A 287 -6.71 16.05 20.71
C LEU A 287 -5.36 15.35 20.56
N LYS A 288 -4.24 16.07 20.73
CA LYS A 288 -2.86 15.57 20.58
C LYS A 288 -2.64 14.84 19.24
N LEU A 289 -3.17 15.42 18.17
CA LEU A 289 -3.12 14.82 16.83
C LEU A 289 -1.80 15.16 16.14
N THR A 290 -1.33 14.23 15.30
CA THR A 290 -0.33 14.54 14.29
C THR A 290 -0.98 15.34 13.16
N SER A 291 -0.18 16.01 12.32
CA SER A 291 -0.71 16.82 11.21
C SER A 291 -1.49 15.96 10.21
N TYR A 292 -1.02 14.73 9.97
CA TYR A 292 -1.64 13.80 9.04
C TYR A 292 -2.92 13.17 9.61
N VAL A 293 -2.97 12.83 10.90
CA VAL A 293 -4.20 12.35 11.54
C VAL A 293 -5.27 13.45 11.55
N GLU A 294 -4.88 14.69 11.86
CA GLU A 294 -5.78 15.85 11.76
C GLU A 294 -6.33 16.02 10.34
N THR A 295 -5.46 15.90 9.33
CA THR A 295 -5.86 15.97 7.91
C THR A 295 -6.87 14.87 7.57
N CYS A 296 -6.65 13.64 8.02
CA CYS A 296 -7.58 12.53 7.80
C CYS A 296 -8.96 12.79 8.40
N LEU A 297 -8.99 13.30 9.65
CA LEU A 297 -10.22 13.60 10.38
C LEU A 297 -11.01 14.74 9.73
N ILE A 298 -10.34 15.85 9.42
CA ILE A 298 -10.97 17.01 8.79
C ILE A 298 -11.48 16.64 7.40
N TYR A 299 -10.65 15.98 6.58
CA TYR A 299 -11.05 15.59 5.23
C TYR A 299 -12.28 14.68 5.25
N THR A 300 -12.28 13.65 6.10
CA THR A 300 -13.43 12.74 6.19
C THR A 300 -14.68 13.48 6.67
N ALA A 301 -14.56 14.32 7.70
CA ALA A 301 -15.68 15.11 8.20
C ALA A 301 -16.24 16.08 7.14
N GLN A 302 -15.38 16.70 6.32
CA GLN A 302 -15.79 17.53 5.19
C GLN A 302 -16.48 16.72 4.10
N LYS A 303 -15.95 15.55 3.73
CA LYS A 303 -16.53 14.67 2.70
C LYS A 303 -17.93 14.19 3.09
N LEU A 304 -18.15 13.95 4.38
CA LEU A 304 -19.49 13.64 4.92
C LEU A 304 -20.39 14.87 5.11
N GLY A 305 -19.91 16.08 4.80
CA GLY A 305 -20.68 17.33 4.98
C GLY A 305 -20.93 17.73 6.43
N LEU A 306 -20.16 17.18 7.39
CA LEU A 306 -20.29 17.50 8.81
C LEU A 306 -19.71 18.87 9.14
N ILE A 307 -18.65 19.24 8.43
CA ILE A 307 -17.91 20.49 8.64
C ILE A 307 -17.61 21.17 7.30
N SER A 308 -17.34 22.46 7.36
CA SER A 308 -16.67 23.24 6.31
C SER A 308 -15.37 23.83 6.86
N VAL A 309 -14.40 24.08 5.97
CA VAL A 309 -13.10 24.66 6.34
C VAL A 309 -12.85 25.87 5.45
N GLU A 310 -12.63 27.01 6.10
CA GLU A 310 -12.28 28.28 5.46
C GLU A 310 -10.95 28.75 6.05
N GLY A 311 -9.85 28.55 5.30
CA GLY A 311 -8.50 28.78 5.83
C GLY A 311 -8.21 27.86 7.03
N ASP A 312 -7.90 28.44 8.18
CA ASP A 312 -7.65 27.72 9.43
C ASP A 312 -8.90 27.56 10.32
N ILE A 313 -10.06 28.01 9.86
CA ILE A 313 -11.31 27.97 10.62
C ILE A 313 -12.16 26.78 10.17
N ILE A 314 -12.53 25.93 11.14
CA ILE A 314 -13.47 24.81 10.97
C ILE A 314 -14.84 25.25 11.47
N LYS A 315 -15.88 25.11 10.65
CA LYS A 315 -17.28 25.35 11.02
C LYS A 315 -18.07 24.05 10.98
N VAL A 316 -18.91 23.80 11.98
CA VAL A 316 -19.81 22.63 12.03
C VAL A 316 -21.08 22.93 11.24
N ASN A 317 -21.31 22.17 10.17
CA ASN A 317 -22.50 22.28 9.32
C ASN A 317 -23.65 21.42 9.86
N LYS A 318 -23.33 20.20 10.30
CA LYS A 318 -24.33 19.21 10.74
C LYS A 318 -23.90 18.56 12.03
N HIS A 319 -24.80 18.56 13.01
CA HIS A 319 -24.64 17.79 14.23
C HIS A 319 -25.11 16.35 14.01
N ILE A 320 -24.31 15.38 14.46
CA ILE A 320 -24.71 13.97 14.48
C ILE A 320 -24.72 13.50 15.92
N VAL A 321 -25.82 12.85 16.30
CA VAL A 321 -26.08 12.48 17.70
C VAL A 321 -25.71 11.03 17.98
N ASN A 322 -25.73 10.16 16.96
CA ASN A 322 -25.45 8.73 17.15
C ASN A 322 -24.64 8.12 16.00
N PHE A 323 -24.10 6.93 16.27
CA PHE A 323 -23.25 6.20 15.34
C PHE A 323 -23.98 5.76 14.06
N HIS A 324 -25.22 5.28 14.15
CA HIS A 324 -25.97 4.82 12.98
C HIS A 324 -26.23 5.94 11.95
N GLN A 325 -26.53 7.16 12.41
CA GLN A 325 -26.65 8.32 11.51
C GLN A 325 -25.34 8.65 10.79
N LEU A 326 -24.21 8.49 11.47
CA LEU A 326 -22.90 8.68 10.86
C LEU A 326 -22.61 7.58 9.84
N LEU A 327 -22.99 6.34 10.14
CA LEU A 327 -22.83 5.18 9.27
C LEU A 327 -23.66 5.32 7.99
N ASP A 328 -24.94 5.68 8.12
CA ASP A 328 -25.83 5.96 6.99
C ASP A 328 -25.27 7.06 6.07
N LEU A 329 -24.71 8.11 6.67
CA LEU A 329 -24.13 9.20 5.92
C LEU A 329 -22.87 8.75 5.17
N ALA A 330 -21.99 7.97 5.82
CA ALA A 330 -20.81 7.41 5.18
C ALA A 330 -21.16 6.47 4.03
N LEU A 331 -22.18 5.61 4.20
CA LEU A 331 -22.66 4.71 3.14
C LEU A 331 -23.22 5.49 1.94
N LYS A 332 -23.85 6.65 2.17
CA LYS A 332 -24.39 7.52 1.11
C LYS A 332 -23.34 8.40 0.42
N SER A 333 -22.17 8.58 1.03
CA SER A 333 -21.10 9.46 0.55
C SER A 333 -20.01 8.74 -0.27
N ASP A 334 -20.30 7.54 -0.79
CA ASP A 334 -19.36 6.72 -1.57
C ASP A 334 -18.03 6.47 -0.82
N CYS A 335 -18.14 6.23 0.48
CA CYS A 335 -17.01 5.85 1.32
C CYS A 335 -16.91 4.33 1.42
N LEU A 336 -15.69 3.80 1.43
CA LEU A 336 -15.46 2.40 1.79
C LEU A 336 -15.52 2.27 3.31
N ILE A 337 -16.37 1.38 3.81
CA ILE A 337 -16.50 1.13 5.24
C ILE A 337 -16.00 -0.27 5.55
N LEU A 338 -15.03 -0.37 6.45
CA LEU A 338 -14.47 -1.65 6.91
C LEU A 338 -14.72 -1.83 8.40
N SER A 339 -15.00 -3.06 8.82
CA SER A 339 -14.95 -3.45 10.23
C SER A 339 -13.99 -4.62 10.44
N ASP A 340 -13.24 -4.58 11.52
CA ASP A 340 -12.47 -5.71 12.05
C ASP A 340 -12.95 -6.10 13.47
N GLY A 341 -14.21 -5.78 13.79
CA GLY A 341 -14.85 -6.15 15.05
C GLY A 341 -15.01 -7.66 15.24
N GLU A 342 -15.37 -8.08 16.45
CA GLU A 342 -15.58 -9.52 16.75
C GLU A 342 -16.90 -10.04 16.15
N ASN A 343 -17.96 -9.23 16.19
CA ASN A 343 -19.29 -9.61 15.71
C ASN A 343 -19.42 -9.50 14.18
N VAL A 344 -18.83 -8.45 13.60
CA VAL A 344 -18.96 -8.11 12.18
C VAL A 344 -17.59 -7.73 11.64
N ARG A 345 -17.18 -8.41 10.55
CA ARG A 345 -15.91 -8.20 9.86
C ARG A 345 -16.13 -8.02 8.36
N GLY A 346 -15.27 -7.24 7.73
CA GLY A 346 -15.25 -7.04 6.28
C GLY A 346 -15.79 -5.68 5.84
N ILE A 347 -16.20 -5.63 4.58
CA ILE A 347 -16.84 -4.45 3.97
C ILE A 347 -18.29 -4.36 4.43
N ILE A 348 -18.63 -3.22 5.03
CA ILE A 348 -19.96 -2.92 5.54
C ILE A 348 -20.80 -2.30 4.44
N LYS A 349 -22.00 -2.85 4.21
CA LYS A 349 -22.92 -2.40 3.16
C LYS A 349 -24.28 -1.95 3.70
N SER A 350 -24.58 -2.22 4.96
CA SER A 350 -25.85 -1.87 5.61
C SER A 350 -25.58 -1.25 6.98
N SER A 351 -26.48 -0.36 7.41
CA SER A 351 -26.45 0.24 8.74
C SER A 351 -27.18 -0.58 9.82
N GLU A 352 -27.81 -1.69 9.43
CA GLU A 352 -28.53 -2.60 10.34
C GLU A 352 -27.59 -3.55 11.11
N GLU A 353 -26.30 -3.57 10.78
CA GLU A 353 -25.31 -4.45 11.40
C GLU A 353 -24.90 -3.94 12.80
N ASP A 354 -24.76 -4.86 13.76
CA ASP A 354 -24.30 -4.56 15.13
C ASP A 354 -22.78 -4.29 15.14
N LEU A 355 -22.41 -3.03 14.90
CA LEU A 355 -21.05 -2.57 14.69
C LEU A 355 -20.50 -1.78 15.88
N ASP A 356 -19.26 -2.06 16.29
CA ASP A 356 -18.52 -1.23 17.25
C ASP A 356 -17.84 -0.05 16.53
N PRO A 357 -18.10 1.22 16.92
CA PRO A 357 -17.47 2.40 16.31
C PRO A 357 -15.93 2.44 16.41
N ARG A 358 -15.33 1.68 17.33
CA ARG A 358 -13.87 1.65 17.56
C ARG A 358 -13.14 0.73 16.58
N THR A 359 -13.82 -0.30 16.11
CA THR A 359 -13.32 -1.29 15.14
C THR A 359 -13.95 -1.11 13.76
N THR A 360 -14.67 0.00 13.55
CA THR A 360 -15.28 0.35 12.27
C THR A 360 -14.64 1.62 11.73
N TYR A 361 -14.27 1.59 10.45
CA TYR A 361 -13.42 2.58 9.81
C TYR A 361 -14.06 3.09 8.52
N ILE A 362 -13.89 4.39 8.28
CA ILE A 362 -14.21 5.04 7.02
C ILE A 362 -12.91 5.21 6.26
N ILE A 363 -12.88 4.70 5.03
CA ILE A 363 -11.77 4.81 4.09
C ILE A 363 -12.24 5.61 2.89
N THR A 364 -11.52 6.69 2.58
CA THR A 364 -11.85 7.59 1.48
C THR A 364 -10.65 7.81 0.57
N GLU A 365 -10.93 7.91 -0.74
CA GLU A 365 -9.97 8.41 -1.72
C GLU A 365 -9.68 9.90 -1.49
N PRO A 366 -8.40 10.33 -1.50
CA PRO A 366 -8.05 11.75 -1.51
C PRO A 366 -8.39 12.40 -2.85
N GLU A 367 -9.26 13.40 -2.79
CA GLU A 367 -9.72 14.21 -3.91
C GLU A 367 -9.22 15.64 -3.70
N TRP A 368 -8.33 16.07 -4.58
CA TRP A 368 -7.69 17.37 -4.52
C TRP A 368 -8.20 18.24 -5.65
N ALA A 369 -8.33 19.54 -5.40
CA ALA A 369 -8.56 20.51 -6.46
C ALA A 369 -7.42 20.41 -7.50
N LEU A 370 -7.74 20.62 -8.79
CA LEU A 370 -6.74 20.52 -9.85
C LEU A 370 -5.60 21.52 -9.66
N GLU A 371 -5.88 22.67 -9.08
CA GLU A 371 -4.92 23.71 -8.71
C GLU A 371 -3.94 23.22 -7.64
N THR A 372 -4.44 22.47 -6.64
CA THR A 372 -3.59 21.84 -5.60
C THR A 372 -2.66 20.81 -6.24
N PHE A 373 -3.18 19.97 -7.15
CA PHE A 373 -2.35 19.04 -7.90
C PHE A 373 -1.30 19.75 -8.77
N LEU A 374 -1.70 20.78 -9.52
CA LEU A 374 -0.80 21.55 -10.39
C LEU A 374 0.29 22.27 -9.58
N ARG A 375 -0.03 22.77 -8.38
CA ARG A 375 0.93 23.38 -7.45
C ARG A 375 1.95 22.37 -6.96
N ALA A 376 1.51 21.20 -6.50
CA ALA A 376 2.41 20.12 -6.08
C ALA A 376 3.29 19.63 -7.25
N LEU A 377 2.70 19.51 -8.44
CA LEU A 377 3.38 19.15 -9.69
C LEU A 377 4.50 20.16 -10.02
N TRP A 378 4.20 21.46 -9.92
CA TRP A 378 5.17 22.53 -10.14
C TRP A 378 6.30 22.52 -9.09
N VAL A 379 5.97 22.43 -7.79
CA VAL A 379 6.98 22.43 -6.71
C VAL A 379 7.99 21.31 -6.93
N HIS A 380 7.52 20.08 -7.13
CA HIS A 380 8.41 18.95 -7.33
C HIS A 380 9.11 18.95 -8.69
N TYR A 381 8.49 19.49 -9.74
CA TYR A 381 9.19 19.75 -11.00
C TYR A 381 10.36 20.72 -10.80
N TYR A 382 10.11 21.86 -10.15
CA TYR A 382 11.10 22.91 -9.91
C TYR A 382 12.29 22.40 -9.11
N GLU A 383 12.05 21.61 -8.07
CA GLU A 383 13.09 20.93 -7.29
C GLU A 383 13.91 19.96 -8.15
N LEU A 384 13.26 19.12 -8.97
CA LEU A 384 13.94 18.10 -9.76
C LEU A 384 14.79 18.67 -10.89
N VAL A 385 14.47 19.88 -11.38
CA VAL A 385 15.29 20.60 -12.35
C VAL A 385 16.25 21.61 -11.71
N GLU A 386 16.34 21.66 -10.38
CA GLU A 386 17.19 22.60 -9.62
C GLU A 386 16.96 24.06 -10.05
N GLY A 387 15.70 24.43 -10.29
CA GLY A 387 15.31 25.76 -10.77
C GLY A 387 15.57 26.05 -12.26
N LYS A 388 16.20 25.14 -13.00
CA LYS A 388 16.45 25.29 -14.46
C LYS A 388 15.20 24.93 -15.27
N THR A 389 14.20 25.81 -15.24
CA THR A 389 12.86 25.61 -15.83
C THR A 389 12.83 25.43 -17.35
N PHE A 390 13.94 25.60 -18.06
CA PHE A 390 14.03 25.24 -19.47
C PHE A 390 14.12 23.73 -19.69
N LEU A 391 14.58 22.96 -18.69
CA LEU A 391 14.76 21.50 -18.74
C LEU A 391 13.45 20.72 -18.58
N TYR A 392 13.49 19.46 -19.01
CA TYR A 392 12.45 18.47 -18.70
C TYR A 392 12.85 17.61 -17.51
N ALA A 393 11.86 17.21 -16.72
CA ALA A 393 12.05 16.27 -15.62
C ALA A 393 11.43 14.90 -15.97
N PRO A 394 11.98 13.78 -15.44
CA PRO A 394 11.39 12.47 -15.65
C PRO A 394 10.04 12.31 -14.92
N ILE A 395 8.99 11.96 -15.67
CA ILE A 395 7.65 11.71 -15.14
C ILE A 395 7.65 10.71 -13.99
N PRO A 396 8.34 9.55 -14.05
CA PRO A 396 8.33 8.61 -12.94
C PRO A 396 8.84 9.20 -11.61
N ARG A 397 9.80 10.14 -11.66
CA ARG A 397 10.35 10.80 -10.47
C ARG A 397 9.41 11.86 -9.93
N ILE A 398 8.79 12.64 -10.82
CA ILE A 398 7.75 13.59 -10.44
C ILE A 398 6.56 12.86 -9.84
N ARG A 399 6.10 11.78 -10.48
CA ARG A 399 4.99 10.95 -10.00
C ARG A 399 5.25 10.48 -8.58
N GLU A 400 6.40 9.86 -8.31
CA GLU A 400 6.77 9.39 -6.97
C GLU A 400 6.67 10.52 -5.91
N ARG A 401 7.17 11.72 -6.21
CA ARG A 401 7.16 12.86 -5.28
C ARG A 401 5.75 13.44 -5.07
N VAL A 402 5.04 13.72 -6.16
CA VAL A 402 3.68 14.29 -6.13
C VAL A 402 2.70 13.32 -5.49
N CYS A 403 2.78 12.03 -5.82
CA CYS A 403 1.92 11.01 -5.22
C CYS A 403 2.15 10.90 -3.71
N ARG A 404 3.41 10.99 -3.26
CA ARG A 404 3.75 10.98 -1.83
C ARG A 404 3.23 12.22 -1.09
N ASP A 405 3.40 13.40 -1.68
CA ASP A 405 2.93 14.67 -1.10
C ASP A 405 1.41 14.70 -0.98
N LEU A 406 0.71 14.39 -2.08
CA LEU A 406 -0.74 14.38 -2.14
C LEU A 406 -1.39 13.09 -1.62
N ARG A 407 -0.58 12.09 -1.23
CA ARG A 407 -1.07 10.78 -0.75
C ARG A 407 -2.03 10.10 -1.72
N ILE A 408 -1.74 10.15 -3.01
CA ILE A 408 -2.54 9.51 -4.06
C ILE A 408 -1.80 8.32 -4.68
N HIS A 409 -2.55 7.39 -5.27
CA HIS A 409 -1.96 6.30 -6.03
C HIS A 409 -1.46 6.78 -7.41
N ASP A 410 -0.53 6.04 -8.02
CA ASP A 410 0.03 6.34 -9.35
C ASP A 410 -1.04 6.52 -10.44
N ASP A 411 -2.15 5.77 -10.36
CA ASP A 411 -3.24 5.83 -11.34
C ASP A 411 -4.02 7.14 -11.22
N ALA A 412 -4.25 7.61 -9.99
CA ALA A 412 -4.88 8.90 -9.74
C ALA A 412 -4.00 10.05 -10.24
N PHE A 413 -2.66 9.96 -10.07
CA PHE A 413 -1.75 10.94 -10.66
C PHE A 413 -1.88 11.02 -12.18
N ASP A 414 -1.96 9.89 -12.87
CA ASP A 414 -2.13 9.87 -14.32
C ASP A 414 -3.48 10.50 -14.73
N GLU A 415 -4.55 10.25 -13.98
CA GLU A 415 -5.86 10.89 -14.17
C GLU A 415 -5.80 12.42 -13.96
N TYR A 416 -5.24 12.88 -12.83
CA TYR A 416 -5.06 14.30 -12.54
C TYR A 416 -4.19 14.99 -13.59
N LEU A 417 -3.10 14.36 -14.02
CA LEU A 417 -2.22 14.91 -15.04
C LEU A 417 -2.96 15.09 -16.37
N ASN A 418 -3.83 14.14 -16.74
CA ASN A 418 -4.65 14.29 -17.93
C ASN A 418 -5.69 15.42 -17.77
N LYS A 419 -6.37 15.51 -16.62
CA LYS A 419 -7.31 16.61 -16.32
C LYS A 419 -6.62 17.97 -16.37
N CYS A 420 -5.45 18.11 -15.74
CA CYS A 420 -4.66 19.35 -15.77
C CYS A 420 -4.18 19.70 -17.17
N ARG A 421 -3.82 18.73 -18.02
CA ARG A 421 -3.43 19.01 -19.41
C ARG A 421 -4.61 19.58 -20.22
N LEU A 422 -5.83 19.14 -19.94
CA LEU A 422 -7.02 19.64 -20.61
C LEU A 422 -7.42 21.03 -20.09
N ALA A 423 -7.42 21.22 -18.76
CA ALA A 423 -7.81 22.48 -18.13
C ALA A 423 -6.74 23.59 -18.20
N PHE A 424 -5.46 23.20 -18.19
CA PHE A 424 -4.29 24.09 -18.07
C PHE A 424 -3.23 23.78 -19.15
N SER A 425 -3.66 23.62 -20.40
CA SER A 425 -2.83 23.17 -21.54
C SER A 425 -1.51 23.94 -21.72
N ASN A 426 -1.49 25.23 -21.38
CA ASN A 426 -0.31 26.09 -21.49
C ASN A 426 0.76 25.82 -20.41
N PHE A 427 0.41 25.10 -19.35
CA PHE A 427 1.26 24.88 -18.18
C PHE A 427 1.95 23.52 -18.16
N VAL A 428 1.47 22.53 -18.92
CA VAL A 428 2.02 21.17 -18.92
C VAL A 428 2.42 20.76 -20.33
N SER A 429 3.71 20.46 -20.52
CA SER A 429 4.26 19.94 -21.77
C SER A 429 4.86 18.56 -21.56
N LEU A 430 4.52 17.61 -22.42
CA LEU A 430 4.97 16.22 -22.33
C LEU A 430 5.96 15.91 -23.46
N SER A 431 6.96 15.07 -23.17
CA SER A 431 7.93 14.59 -24.15
C SER A 431 8.17 13.09 -24.03
N LEU A 432 8.41 12.44 -25.17
CA LEU A 432 8.64 11.00 -25.29
C LEU A 432 9.97 10.57 -24.65
N GLY A 433 10.92 11.49 -24.47
CA GLY A 433 12.29 11.19 -24.03
C GLY A 433 13.13 10.45 -25.07
N SER A 434 14.45 10.68 -25.05
CA SER A 434 15.39 9.96 -25.92
C SER A 434 15.54 8.49 -25.52
N ALA A 435 16.08 7.66 -26.41
CA ALA A 435 16.38 6.25 -26.12
C ALA A 435 17.32 6.11 -24.90
N GLU A 436 18.28 7.02 -24.77
CA GLU A 436 19.20 7.08 -23.62
C GLU A 436 18.46 7.33 -22.30
N ILE A 437 17.51 8.28 -22.28
CA ILE A 437 16.71 8.57 -21.10
C ILE A 437 15.88 7.36 -20.71
N LYS A 438 15.23 6.71 -21.69
CA LYS A 438 14.47 5.47 -21.44
C LYS A 438 15.35 4.37 -20.87
N SER A 439 16.56 4.19 -21.41
CA SER A 439 17.54 3.22 -20.89
C SER A 439 17.97 3.54 -19.46
N ARG A 440 18.27 4.81 -19.14
CA ARG A 440 18.62 5.24 -17.78
C ARG A 440 17.49 5.03 -16.78
N LEU A 441 16.25 5.34 -17.18
CA LEU A 441 15.06 5.13 -16.36
C LEU A 441 14.82 3.64 -16.09
N LYS A 442 15.01 2.79 -17.10
CA LYS A 442 14.99 1.33 -16.98
C LYS A 442 16.03 0.80 -15.99
N ILE A 443 17.28 1.26 -16.08
CA ILE A 443 18.35 0.89 -15.13
C ILE A 443 17.97 1.26 -13.70
N LYS A 444 17.35 2.43 -13.50
CA LYS A 444 16.91 2.90 -12.19
C LYS A 444 15.57 2.33 -11.72
N LYS A 445 14.94 1.42 -12.49
CA LYS A 445 13.62 0.80 -12.21
C LYS A 445 12.44 1.79 -12.18
N PHE A 446 12.54 2.88 -12.94
CA PHE A 446 11.52 3.92 -13.06
C PHE A 446 10.85 3.85 -14.44
N GLU A 447 10.00 2.84 -14.66
CA GLU A 447 9.58 2.49 -16.02
C GLU A 447 8.15 2.89 -16.39
N LYS A 448 7.28 3.18 -15.41
CA LYS A 448 5.88 3.54 -15.70
C LYS A 448 5.84 4.88 -16.43
N ALA A 449 5.71 4.84 -17.75
CA ALA A 449 5.46 6.03 -18.57
C ALA A 449 4.07 6.60 -18.25
N PHE A 450 3.84 7.85 -18.63
CA PHE A 450 2.48 8.37 -18.76
C PHE A 450 1.94 7.98 -20.13
N MET A 451 0.80 7.28 -20.18
CA MET A 451 0.20 6.83 -21.43
C MET A 451 -0.86 7.81 -21.89
N LEU A 452 -0.74 8.31 -23.11
CA LEU A 452 -1.72 9.21 -23.71
C LEU A 452 -1.90 8.86 -25.19
N HIS A 453 -3.13 8.53 -25.59
CA HIS A 453 -3.48 8.11 -26.95
C HIS A 453 -2.55 7.02 -27.51
N GLY A 454 -2.26 5.99 -26.70
CA GLY A 454 -1.38 4.89 -27.07
C GLY A 454 0.12 5.21 -27.10
N ARG A 455 0.53 6.45 -26.79
CA ARG A 455 1.94 6.87 -26.75
C ARG A 455 2.46 6.97 -25.32
N SER A 456 3.71 6.56 -25.12
CA SER A 456 4.40 6.58 -23.83
C SER A 456 5.26 7.83 -23.67
N TYR A 457 4.88 8.70 -22.74
CA TYR A 457 5.60 9.91 -22.37
C TYR A 457 6.43 9.67 -21.11
N TYR A 458 7.68 10.10 -21.13
CA TYR A 458 8.65 9.86 -20.03
C TYR A 458 9.14 11.15 -19.39
N LEU A 459 8.91 12.28 -20.05
CA LEU A 459 9.40 13.60 -19.65
C LEU A 459 8.25 14.58 -19.56
N ILE A 460 8.32 15.47 -18.58
CA ILE A 460 7.36 16.56 -18.37
C ILE A 460 8.10 17.86 -18.11
N LYS A 461 7.53 18.94 -18.62
CA LYS A 461 7.89 20.31 -18.32
C LYS A 461 6.65 21.03 -17.82
N VAL A 462 6.79 21.69 -16.67
CA VAL A 462 5.70 22.39 -16.01
C VAL A 462 6.05 23.87 -15.98
N LYS A 463 5.12 24.77 -16.28
CA LYS A 463 5.31 26.22 -16.09
C LYS A 463 4.70 26.65 -14.75
N ARG A 464 5.23 27.72 -14.17
CA ARG A 464 4.72 28.28 -12.91
C ARG A 464 3.26 28.69 -13.09
N TYR A 465 2.39 28.15 -12.25
CA TYR A 465 1.01 28.60 -12.14
C TYR A 465 0.98 29.84 -11.23
N PRO A 466 0.36 30.97 -11.64
CA PRO A 466 0.35 32.21 -10.86
C PRO A 466 -0.66 32.25 -9.71
N GLY A 467 -1.50 31.23 -9.53
CA GLY A 467 -2.62 31.22 -8.58
C GLY A 467 -2.45 30.46 -7.26
#